data_AF-B5CU44-F1
#
_entry.id   AF-B5CU44-F1
#
_cell.length_a   1.000
_cell.length_b   1.000
_cell.length_c   1.000
_cell.angle_alpha   90.00
_cell.angle_beta   90.00
_cell.angle_gamma   90.00
#
_symmetry.space_group_name_H-M   'P 1'
#
loop_
_entity.id
_entity.type
_entity.pdbx_description
1 polymer ?
#
loop_
_entity_poly.entity_id
_entity_poly.type
_entity_poly.pdbx_seq_one_letter_code
_entity_poly.pdbx_strand_id
1 'polypeptide(L)'
;MKKMNLAKCVVVLVITFVASLSTYAAKMNNNLIYNAQEVNGLKVAETVYKKDGNMLTNYMKYNYKYNDNNQMTENMSQKWNVNKNCWENDLCIRYTYDNKSVTTEYYKWNSKKNDFILIPEMTVTMDK
;
A
#
# COMPACT_ATOMS: atom_id res chain seq x y z
N MET A 1 21.15 40.51 -33.99
CA MET A 1 20.79 39.62 -32.86
C MET A 1 19.49 38.91 -33.20
N LYS A 2 19.48 37.56 -33.26
CA LYS A 2 18.30 36.77 -33.66
C LYS A 2 17.22 36.92 -32.58
N LYS A 3 16.02 37.42 -32.91
CA LYS A 3 14.91 37.56 -31.95
C LYS A 3 14.58 36.18 -31.39
N MET A 4 14.86 35.98 -30.10
CA MET A 4 14.57 34.72 -29.42
C MET A 4 13.05 34.59 -29.31
N ASN A 5 12.48 33.54 -29.93
CA ASN A 5 11.04 33.34 -29.94
C ASN A 5 10.61 32.89 -28.54
N LEU A 6 9.94 33.78 -27.80
CA LEU A 6 9.54 33.59 -26.41
C LEU A 6 8.77 32.28 -26.20
N ALA A 7 7.94 31.88 -27.16
CA ALA A 7 7.19 30.62 -27.12
C ALA A 7 8.11 29.38 -27.10
N LYS A 8 9.23 29.42 -27.83
CA LYS A 8 10.22 28.32 -27.82
C LYS A 8 10.95 28.25 -26.47
N CYS A 9 11.24 29.39 -25.84
CA CYS A 9 11.82 29.41 -24.49
C CYS A 9 10.85 28.86 -23.44
N VAL A 10 9.57 29.21 -23.51
CA VAL A 10 8.54 28.69 -22.58
C VAL A 10 8.38 27.18 -22.74
N VAL A 11 8.33 26.66 -23.97
CA VAL A 11 8.24 25.22 -24.21
C VAL A 11 9.47 24.48 -23.65
N VAL A 12 10.67 25.03 -23.85
CA VAL A 12 11.90 24.44 -23.27
C VAL A 12 11.84 24.45 -21.74
N LEU A 13 11.41 25.55 -21.12
CA LEU A 13 11.27 25.65 -19.66
C LEU A 13 10.27 24.63 -19.10
N VAL A 14 9.12 24.46 -19.74
CA VAL A 14 8.10 23.48 -19.35
C VAL A 14 8.65 22.06 -19.47
N ILE A 15 9.35 21.72 -20.56
CA ILE A 15 9.96 20.40 -20.73
C ILE A 15 11.02 20.14 -19.66
N THR A 16 11.88 21.12 -19.36
CA THR A 16 12.89 20.98 -18.31
C THR A 16 12.29 20.85 -16.92
N PHE A 17 11.17 21.52 -16.65
CA PHE A 17 10.45 21.42 -15.38
C PHE A 17 9.74 20.06 -15.22
N VAL A 18 9.16 19.52 -16.29
CA VAL A 18 8.56 18.18 -16.28
C VAL A 18 9.63 17.09 -16.11
N ALA A 19 10.80 17.24 -16.75
CA ALA A 19 11.92 16.34 -16.59
C ALA A 19 12.54 16.40 -15.18
N SER A 20 12.58 17.58 -14.55
CA SER A 20 13.04 17.69 -13.16
C SER A 20 12.03 17.11 -12.17
N LEU A 21 10.72 17.24 -12.40
CA LEU A 21 9.71 16.56 -11.59
C LEU A 21 9.79 15.03 -11.73
N SER A 22 9.96 14.50 -12.94
CA SER A 22 10.03 13.05 -13.16
C SER A 22 11.29 12.43 -12.57
N THR A 23 12.44 13.11 -12.64
CA THR A 23 13.67 12.69 -11.96
C THR A 23 13.58 12.81 -10.44
N TYR A 24 12.84 13.80 -9.90
CA TYR A 24 12.58 13.93 -8.47
C TYR A 24 11.62 12.84 -7.96
N ALA A 25 10.58 12.51 -8.73
CA ALA A 25 9.67 11.41 -8.45
C ALA A 25 10.36 10.04 -8.57
N ALA A 26 11.24 9.84 -9.56
CA ALA A 26 12.08 8.65 -9.67
C ALA A 26 13.12 8.56 -8.53
N LYS A 27 13.51 9.70 -7.94
CA LYS A 27 14.32 9.79 -6.71
C LYS A 27 13.52 9.56 -5.43
N MET A 28 12.20 9.46 -5.48
CA MET A 28 11.45 8.83 -4.38
C MET A 28 11.77 7.34 -4.44
N ASN A 29 12.93 6.99 -3.88
CA ASN A 29 13.44 5.64 -3.74
C ASN A 29 12.31 4.73 -3.32
N ASN A 30 11.86 3.86 -4.24
CA ASN A 30 11.02 2.72 -3.92
C ASN A 30 11.90 1.65 -3.24
N ASN A 31 12.60 2.04 -2.17
CA ASN A 31 13.51 1.24 -1.34
C ASN A 31 12.72 0.30 -0.41
N LEU A 32 11.62 -0.26 -0.90
CA LEU A 32 10.83 -1.22 -0.16
C LEU A 32 11.30 -2.63 -0.51
N ILE A 33 11.65 -3.41 0.52
CA ILE A 33 11.97 -4.82 0.40
C ILE A 33 10.80 -5.61 0.97
N TYR A 34 10.33 -6.60 0.21
CA TYR A 34 9.17 -7.40 0.56
C TYR A 34 9.63 -8.81 0.92
N ASN A 35 9.20 -9.30 2.08
CA ASN A 35 9.47 -10.65 2.54
C ASN A 35 8.15 -11.38 2.76
N ALA A 36 7.75 -12.18 1.78
CA ALA A 36 6.54 -12.99 1.85
C ALA A 36 6.77 -14.27 2.67
N GLN A 37 5.77 -14.65 3.45
CA GLN A 37 5.69 -15.94 4.12
C GLN A 37 4.60 -16.75 3.44
N GLU A 38 4.96 -17.96 3.02
CA GLU A 38 4.04 -18.89 2.36
C GLU A 38 3.84 -20.16 3.19
N VAL A 39 2.62 -20.68 3.19
CA VAL A 39 2.25 -21.97 3.79
C VAL A 39 1.34 -22.67 2.79
N ASN A 40 1.70 -23.89 2.38
CA ASN A 40 0.96 -24.69 1.39
C ASN A 40 0.67 -23.93 0.07
N GLY A 41 1.62 -23.11 -0.38
CA GLY A 41 1.48 -22.31 -1.62
C GLY A 41 0.62 -21.05 -1.48
N LEU A 42 0.13 -20.73 -0.27
CA LEU A 42 -0.61 -19.50 0.00
C LEU A 42 0.26 -18.51 0.76
N LYS A 43 0.29 -17.26 0.31
CA LYS A 43 0.96 -16.14 0.99
C LYS A 43 0.16 -15.75 2.24
N VAL A 44 0.61 -16.18 3.42
CA VAL A 44 -0.09 -15.94 4.70
C VAL A 44 0.34 -14.65 5.40
N ALA A 45 1.53 -14.13 5.07
CA ALA A 45 1.99 -12.85 5.57
C ALA A 45 3.01 -12.19 4.62
N GLU A 46 3.22 -10.90 4.78
CA GLU A 46 4.30 -10.16 4.14
C GLU A 46 4.81 -9.07 5.06
N THR A 47 6.12 -9.04 5.29
CA THR A 47 6.77 -7.91 5.97
C THR A 47 7.46 -7.05 4.93
N VAL A 48 7.17 -5.75 4.97
CA VAL A 48 7.79 -4.72 4.13
C VAL A 48 8.79 -3.95 4.96
N TYR A 49 9.99 -3.77 4.41
CA TYR A 49 11.07 -3.02 5.03
C TYR A 49 11.43 -1.80 4.20
N LYS A 50 11.81 -0.71 4.85
CA LYS A 50 12.53 0.39 4.20
C LYS A 50 14.02 0.06 4.21
N LYS A 51 14.66 0.12 3.06
CA LYS A 51 16.09 -0.07 2.87
C LYS A 51 16.81 1.28 2.89
N ASP A 52 17.82 1.39 3.73
CA ASP A 52 18.78 2.50 3.75
C ASP A 52 20.20 1.93 3.77
N GLY A 53 20.91 2.07 2.65
CA GLY A 53 22.17 1.34 2.42
C GLY A 53 22.00 -0.17 2.59
N ASN A 54 22.69 -0.74 3.57
CA ASN A 54 22.61 -2.16 3.95
C ASN A 54 21.66 -2.45 5.11
N MET A 55 21.01 -1.42 5.66
CA MET A 55 20.09 -1.56 6.79
C MET A 55 18.65 -1.73 6.31
N LEU A 56 17.92 -2.66 6.93
CA LEU A 56 16.49 -2.86 6.73
C LEU A 56 15.73 -2.47 8.00
N THR A 57 14.78 -1.55 7.87
CA THR A 57 13.91 -1.12 8.97
C THR A 57 12.48 -1.57 8.70
N ASN A 58 11.84 -2.20 9.70
CA ASN A 58 10.42 -2.56 9.63
C ASN A 58 9.56 -1.35 9.20
N TYR A 59 8.63 -1.58 8.27
CA TYR A 59 7.75 -0.54 7.78
C TYR A 59 6.27 -0.94 7.87
N MET A 60 5.87 -1.96 7.11
CA MET A 60 4.49 -2.47 7.09
C MET A 60 4.51 -3.99 7.26
N LYS A 61 3.45 -4.54 7.82
CA LYS A 61 3.21 -5.98 7.83
C LYS A 61 1.78 -6.27 7.40
N TYR A 62 1.61 -7.27 6.56
CA TYR A 62 0.32 -7.77 6.12
C TYR A 62 0.16 -9.21 6.59
N ASN A 63 -1.05 -9.56 7.01
CA ASN A 63 -1.42 -10.92 7.38
C ASN A 63 -2.70 -11.26 6.63
N TYR A 64 -2.72 -12.43 6.01
CA TYR A 64 -3.79 -12.86 5.13
C TYR A 64 -4.47 -14.10 5.70
N LYS A 65 -5.80 -14.15 5.58
CA LYS A 65 -6.58 -15.35 5.85
C LYS A 65 -7.28 -15.80 4.58
N TYR A 66 -7.56 -17.09 4.52
CA TYR A 66 -8.16 -17.74 3.37
C TYR A 66 -9.31 -18.63 3.84
N ASN A 67 -10.31 -18.84 2.97
CA ASN A 67 -11.33 -19.87 3.16
C ASN A 67 -10.87 -21.23 2.62
N ASP A 68 -11.71 -22.26 2.76
CA ASP A 68 -11.43 -23.63 2.31
C ASP A 68 -11.24 -23.77 0.78
N ASN A 69 -11.68 -22.77 0.01
CA ASN A 69 -11.48 -22.68 -1.43
C ASN A 69 -10.22 -21.89 -1.81
N ASN A 70 -9.33 -21.61 -0.85
CA ASN A 70 -8.12 -20.80 -1.01
C ASN A 70 -8.38 -19.36 -1.50
N GLN A 71 -9.56 -18.80 -1.25
CA GLN A 71 -9.89 -17.41 -1.54
C GLN A 71 -9.56 -16.54 -0.33
N MET A 72 -8.91 -15.39 -0.54
CA MET A 72 -8.51 -14.49 0.55
C MET A 72 -9.74 -13.88 1.22
N THR A 73 -9.94 -14.12 2.51
CA THR A 73 -11.06 -13.58 3.29
C THR A 73 -10.69 -12.39 4.14
N GLU A 74 -9.41 -12.22 4.48
CA GLU A 74 -8.93 -11.10 5.28
C GLU A 74 -7.54 -10.66 4.80
N ASN A 75 -7.33 -9.35 4.76
CA ASN A 75 -6.04 -8.69 4.61
C ASN A 75 -5.89 -7.66 5.73
N MET A 76 -5.18 -8.03 6.79
CA MET A 76 -4.91 -7.15 7.93
C MET A 76 -3.53 -6.51 7.76
N SER A 77 -3.50 -5.19 7.78
CA SER A 77 -2.27 -4.38 7.74
C SER A 77 -1.91 -3.82 9.12
N GLN A 78 -0.61 -3.80 9.40
CA GLN A 78 -0.01 -3.24 10.59
C GLN A 78 1.13 -2.30 10.19
N LYS A 79 1.31 -1.22 10.96
CA LYS A 79 2.41 -0.26 10.83
C LYS A 79 3.43 -0.51 11.92
N TRP A 80 4.71 -0.40 11.58
CA TRP A 80 5.76 -0.45 12.59
C TRP A 80 5.81 0.87 13.36
N ASN A 81 5.63 0.81 14.67
CA ASN A 81 5.84 1.93 15.57
C ASN A 81 7.27 1.91 16.10
N VAL A 82 8.15 2.73 15.52
CA VAL A 82 9.57 2.81 15.89
C VAL A 82 9.76 3.21 17.36
N ASN A 83 8.91 4.10 17.89
CA ASN A 83 9.03 4.60 19.26
C ASN A 83 8.67 3.52 20.30
N LYS A 84 7.70 2.66 19.98
CA LYS A 84 7.25 1.56 20.86
C LYS A 84 7.91 0.23 20.53
N ASN A 85 8.70 0.17 19.46
CA ASN A 85 9.35 -1.03 18.96
C ASN A 85 8.37 -2.20 18.76
N CYS A 86 7.19 -1.92 18.21
CA CYS A 86 6.13 -2.92 18.01
C CYS A 86 5.28 -2.67 16.77
N TRP A 87 4.55 -3.70 16.32
CA TRP A 87 3.56 -3.59 15.26
C TRP A 87 2.24 -3.07 15.83
N GLU A 88 1.67 -2.04 15.21
CA GLU A 88 0.35 -1.50 15.54
C GLU A 88 -0.63 -1.75 14.39
N ASN A 89 -1.83 -2.23 14.73
CA ASN A 89 -2.90 -2.44 13.76
C ASN A 89 -3.27 -1.11 13.06
N ASP A 90 -3.53 -1.18 11.75
CA ASP A 90 -3.84 0.01 10.94
C ASP A 90 -5.18 -0.11 10.20
N LEU A 91 -5.27 -1.04 9.25
CA LEU A 91 -6.46 -1.33 8.44
C LEU A 91 -6.67 -2.83 8.36
N CYS A 92 -7.92 -3.26 8.24
CA CYS A 92 -8.28 -4.63 7.90
C CYS A 92 -9.29 -4.59 6.75
N ILE A 93 -9.05 -5.38 5.72
CA ILE A 93 -9.98 -5.55 4.60
C ILE A 93 -10.54 -6.96 4.69
N ARG A 94 -11.85 -7.10 4.59
CA ARG A 94 -12.53 -8.40 4.61
C ARG A 94 -13.27 -8.62 3.31
N TYR A 95 -13.25 -9.86 2.84
CA TYR A 95 -13.90 -10.28 1.62
C TYR A 95 -14.95 -11.33 1.93
N THR A 96 -16.18 -11.07 1.49
CA THR A 96 -17.29 -12.02 1.56
C THR A 96 -17.65 -12.44 0.15
N TYR A 97 -17.56 -13.75 -0.11
CA TYR A 97 -17.84 -14.33 -1.42
C TYR A 97 -19.24 -14.93 -1.43
N ASP A 98 -20.09 -14.44 -2.34
CA ASP A 98 -21.34 -15.09 -2.73
C ASP A 98 -21.17 -15.78 -4.08
N ASN A 99 -22.12 -16.61 -4.50
CA ASN A 99 -22.13 -17.26 -5.80
C ASN A 99 -22.04 -16.27 -6.97
N LYS A 100 -22.61 -15.07 -6.81
CA LYS A 100 -22.72 -14.07 -7.88
C LYS A 100 -21.88 -12.81 -7.68
N SER A 101 -21.33 -12.59 -6.49
CA SER A 101 -20.64 -11.34 -6.17
C SER A 101 -19.55 -11.52 -5.11
N VAL A 102 -18.76 -10.47 -4.95
CA VAL A 102 -17.77 -10.32 -3.88
C VAL A 102 -18.00 -8.98 -3.22
N THR A 103 -18.19 -9.00 -1.91
CA THR A 103 -18.27 -7.80 -1.08
C THR A 103 -16.93 -7.58 -0.38
N THR A 104 -16.38 -6.38 -0.53
CA THR A 104 -15.15 -5.93 0.12
C THR A 104 -15.51 -4.88 1.17
N GLU A 105 -15.16 -5.16 2.43
CA GLU A 105 -15.41 -4.28 3.56
C GLU A 105 -14.07 -3.77 4.12
N TYR A 106 -14.00 -2.46 4.39
CA TYR A 106 -12.81 -1.83 4.94
C TYR A 106 -13.03 -1.46 6.40
N TYR A 107 -12.07 -1.79 7.25
CA TYR A 107 -12.10 -1.50 8.67
C TYR A 107 -10.86 -0.71 9.09
N LYS A 108 -11.06 0.27 9.98
CA LYS A 108 -9.97 1.02 10.62
C LYS A 108 -9.77 0.57 12.05
N TRP A 109 -8.51 0.36 12.43
CA TRP A 109 -8.19 0.10 13.83
C TRP A 109 -8.54 1.30 14.72
N ASN A 110 -9.30 1.06 15.78
CA ASN A 110 -9.58 2.03 16.83
C ASN A 110 -8.88 1.59 18.12
N SER A 111 -7.77 2.24 18.45
CA SER A 111 -6.96 1.91 19.62
C SER A 111 -7.69 2.11 20.95
N LYS A 112 -8.70 2.98 21.02
CA LYS A 112 -9.50 3.19 22.25
C LYS A 112 -10.49 2.05 22.48
N LYS A 113 -11.08 1.53 21.41
CA LYS A 113 -12.02 0.39 21.46
C LYS A 113 -11.30 -0.97 21.41
N ASN A 114 -10.01 -0.96 21.08
CA ASN A 114 -9.22 -2.16 20.82
C ASN A 114 -9.88 -3.07 19.77
N ASP A 115 -10.43 -2.46 18.72
CA ASP A 115 -11.21 -3.18 17.70
C ASP A 115 -11.11 -2.50 16.32
N PHE A 116 -11.39 -3.27 15.28
CA PHE A 116 -11.51 -2.82 13.90
C PHE A 116 -12.93 -2.35 13.62
N ILE A 117 -13.09 -1.06 13.33
CA ILE A 117 -14.39 -0.44 13.09
C ILE A 117 -14.63 -0.31 11.59
N LEU A 118 -15.78 -0.79 11.13
CA LEU A 118 -16.19 -0.74 9.72
C LEU A 118 -16.25 0.72 9.24
N ILE A 119 -15.73 0.96 8.03
CA ILE A 119 -15.91 2.19 7.26
C ILE A 119 -16.94 1.88 6.17
N PRO A 120 -18.24 2.03 6.44
CA PRO A 120 -19.29 1.55 5.53
C PRO A 120 -19.28 2.27 4.18
N GLU A 121 -18.80 3.52 4.14
CA GLU A 121 -18.68 4.32 2.91
C GLU A 121 -17.68 3.75 1.90
N MET A 122 -16.74 2.92 2.37
CA MET A 122 -15.74 2.27 1.52
C MET A 122 -16.14 0.85 1.13
N THR A 123 -17.28 0.35 1.63
CA THR A 123 -17.76 -1.00 1.28
C THR A 123 -18.19 -1.03 -0.18
N VAL A 124 -17.67 -2.02 -0.92
CA VAL A 124 -17.95 -2.21 -2.34
C VAL A 124 -18.41 -3.63 -2.57
N THR A 125 -19.51 -3.82 -3.28
CA THR A 125 -19.94 -5.12 -3.79
C THR A 125 -19.82 -5.12 -5.30
N MET A 126 -19.10 -6.10 -5.84
CA MET A 126 -18.91 -6.30 -7.28
C MET A 126 -19.49 -7.65 -7.68
N ASP A 127 -20.25 -7.69 -8.76
CA ASP A 127 -20.68 -8.96 -9.36
C ASP A 127 -19.46 -9.69 -9.96
N LYS A 128 -19.54 -11.03 -9.99
CA LYS A 128 -18.54 -11.92 -10.58
C LYS A 128 -18.68 -12.04 -12.09
#